data_AF-A0A367IUX2-F1
#
_entry.id   AF-A0A367IUX2-F1
#
_cell.length_a   1.000
_cell.length_b   1.000
_cell.length_c   1.000
_cell.angle_alpha   90.00
_cell.angle_beta   90.00
_cell.angle_gamma   90.00
#
_symmetry.space_group_name_H-M   'P 1'
#
loop_
_entity.id
_entity.type
_entity.pdbx_description
1 polymer ?
#
loop_
_entity_poly.entity_id
_entity_poly.type
_entity_poly.pdbx_seq_one_letter_code
_entity_poly.pdbx_strand_id
1 'polypeptide(L)'
;MFMKDTWKAIYASAQVVLTAAHQLLLTSAPAIYALCRPPGHHASDSVAAGYCYINNVAVAARFMQNYTLEDMNKIKKTYNGDNGVNRTENIDKSNGKKKVLIIDIDYHHGNGTQEIFYDDPTVFYISLHGHPDYPYFTGSAQET
;
A
#
# COMPACT_ATOMS: atom_id res chain seq x y z
N MET A 1 15.27 15.22 4.72
CA MET A 1 16.24 15.68 3.70
C MET A 1 15.77 15.20 2.34
N PHE A 2 15.28 16.10 1.49
CA PHE A 2 14.91 15.78 0.11
C PHE A 2 16.03 16.22 -0.84
N MET A 3 16.45 15.35 -1.74
CA MET A 3 17.36 15.65 -2.84
C MET A 3 16.60 15.60 -4.16
N LYS A 4 17.21 16.11 -5.23
CA LYS A 4 16.61 16.24 -6.58
C LYS A 4 15.91 14.96 -7.08
N ASP A 5 16.40 13.78 -6.72
CA ASP A 5 15.86 12.50 -7.18
C ASP A 5 15.12 11.69 -6.08
N THR A 6 14.90 12.27 -4.90
CA THR A 6 14.20 11.58 -3.81
C THR A 6 12.78 11.19 -4.22
N TRP A 7 12.05 12.06 -4.92
CA TRP A 7 10.72 11.72 -5.44
C TRP A 7 10.75 10.55 -6.42
N LYS A 8 11.74 10.48 -7.31
CA LYS A 8 11.86 9.37 -8.27
C LYS A 8 12.07 8.04 -7.54
N ALA A 9 12.89 8.03 -6.49
CA ALA A 9 13.10 6.84 -5.67
C ALA A 9 11.83 6.44 -4.90
N ILE A 10 11.13 7.40 -4.29
CA ILE A 10 9.85 7.17 -3.60
C ILE A 10 8.82 6.56 -4.56
N TYR A 11 8.64 7.19 -5.72
CA TYR A 11 7.69 6.74 -6.72
C TYR A 11 8.07 5.36 -7.28
N ALA A 12 9.34 5.11 -7.57
CA ALA A 12 9.81 3.79 -8.00
C ALA A 12 9.52 2.70 -6.96
N SER A 13 9.72 2.98 -5.67
CA SER A 13 9.38 2.06 -4.59
C SER A 13 7.88 1.71 -4.56
N ALA A 14 7.01 2.71 -4.73
CA ALA A 14 5.56 2.49 -4.83
C ALA A 14 5.18 1.68 -6.09
N GLN A 15 5.89 1.87 -7.20
CA GLN A 15 5.67 1.08 -8.43
C GLN A 15 6.11 -0.38 -8.29
N VAL A 16 7.17 -0.66 -7.51
CA VAL A 16 7.59 -2.04 -7.22
C VAL A 16 6.47 -2.79 -6.50
N VAL A 17 5.86 -2.19 -5.47
CA VAL A 17 4.79 -2.88 -4.73
C VAL A 17 3.51 -3.04 -5.55
N LEU A 18 3.15 -2.07 -6.40
CA LEU A 18 2.02 -2.20 -7.34
C LEU A 18 2.26 -3.32 -8.35
N THR A 19 3.48 -3.43 -8.88
CA THR A 19 3.86 -4.51 -9.80
C THR A 19 3.77 -5.87 -9.10
N ALA A 20 4.28 -5.98 -7.88
CA ALA A 20 4.20 -7.19 -7.07
C ALA A 20 2.75 -7.60 -6.78
N ALA A 21 1.91 -6.65 -6.36
CA ALA A 21 0.49 -6.89 -6.10
C ALA A 21 -0.25 -7.36 -7.37
N HIS A 22 0.05 -6.74 -8.52
CA HIS A 22 -0.49 -7.18 -9.80
C HIS A 22 -0.04 -8.59 -10.17
N GLN A 23 1.25 -8.92 -10.04
CA GLN A 23 1.78 -10.25 -10.35
C GLN A 23 1.20 -11.33 -9.43
N LEU A 24 0.96 -11.01 -8.15
CA LEU A 24 0.31 -11.93 -7.24
C LEU A 24 -1.13 -12.26 -7.68
N LEU A 25 -1.86 -11.29 -8.21
CA LEU A 25 -3.21 -11.52 -8.74
C LEU A 25 -3.20 -12.27 -10.08
N LEU A 26 -2.19 -12.03 -10.93
CA LEU A 26 -2.11 -12.55 -12.29
C LEU A 26 -1.60 -14.00 -12.35
N THR A 27 -0.73 -14.36 -11.42
CA THR A 27 -0.01 -15.65 -11.44
C THR A 27 -0.57 -16.60 -10.39
N SER A 28 -0.21 -17.88 -10.49
CA SER A 28 -0.43 -18.86 -9.42
C SER A 28 0.74 -18.94 -8.45
N ALA A 29 1.59 -17.91 -8.39
CA ALA A 29 2.72 -17.89 -7.46
C ALA A 29 2.19 -17.89 -6.02
N PRO A 30 2.73 -18.72 -5.12
CA PRO A 30 2.25 -18.80 -3.74
C PRO A 30 2.58 -17.55 -2.92
N ALA A 31 3.61 -16.80 -3.32
CA ALA A 31 4.03 -15.55 -2.71
C ALA A 31 4.85 -14.71 -3.69
N ILE A 32 4.89 -13.40 -3.48
CA ILE A 32 5.75 -12.44 -4.18
C ILE A 32 6.48 -11.58 -3.16
N TYR A 33 7.77 -11.30 -3.40
CA TYR A 33 8.58 -10.41 -2.58
C TYR A 33 8.85 -9.08 -3.31
N ALA A 34 8.59 -7.97 -2.64
CA ALA A 34 8.79 -6.61 -3.16
C ALA A 34 9.91 -5.91 -2.37
N LEU A 35 11.09 -5.75 -2.98
CA LEU A 35 12.22 -5.05 -2.36
C LEU A 35 12.08 -3.54 -2.56
N CYS A 36 11.42 -2.89 -1.62
CA CYS A 36 11.05 -1.47 -1.70
C CYS A 36 12.02 -0.59 -0.89
N ARG A 37 12.55 0.46 -1.52
CA ARG A 37 13.30 1.53 -0.84
C ARG A 37 13.02 2.87 -1.52
N PRO A 38 12.58 3.91 -0.78
CA PRO A 38 12.43 4.01 0.68
C PRO A 38 11.29 3.15 1.29
N PRO A 39 11.33 2.88 2.62
CA PRO A 39 10.29 2.12 3.33
C PRO A 39 8.96 2.89 3.39
N GLY A 40 7.94 2.31 4.05
CA GLY A 40 6.58 2.88 4.03
C GLY A 40 5.78 2.92 5.34
N HIS A 41 6.01 2.05 6.32
CA HIS A 41 5.04 1.82 7.40
C HIS A 41 4.82 2.99 8.39
N HIS A 42 5.68 3.99 8.41
CA HIS A 42 5.52 5.21 9.21
C HIS A 42 4.84 6.36 8.46
N ALA A 43 4.63 6.23 7.14
CA ALA A 43 3.90 7.23 6.37
C ALA A 43 2.39 7.04 6.60
N SER A 44 1.72 8.09 7.07
CA SER A 44 0.26 8.14 7.17
C SER A 44 -0.36 8.76 5.91
N ASP A 45 -1.65 9.07 5.94
CA ASP A 45 -2.35 9.71 4.81
C ASP A 45 -1.90 11.17 4.57
N SER A 46 -1.33 11.80 5.59
CA SER A 46 -1.04 13.23 5.64
C SER A 46 0.38 13.53 6.14
N VAL A 47 1.12 12.54 6.62
CA VAL A 47 2.45 12.71 7.22
C VAL A 47 3.47 11.73 6.65
N ALA A 48 4.64 12.26 6.27
CA ALA A 48 5.86 11.47 6.04
C ALA A 48 6.71 11.44 7.32
N ALA A 49 7.08 10.26 7.81
CA ALA A 49 7.83 10.07 9.06
C ALA A 49 8.73 8.82 8.98
N GLY A 50 9.73 8.68 9.87
CA GLY A 50 10.56 7.46 9.95
C GLY A 50 11.20 7.02 8.63
N TYR A 51 11.68 7.98 7.82
CA TYR A 51 12.19 7.75 6.46
C TYR A 51 11.17 7.21 5.43
N CYS A 52 9.91 7.09 5.82
CA CYS A 52 8.78 6.69 4.99
C CYS A 52 8.09 7.91 4.40
N TYR A 53 7.80 7.87 3.09
CA TYR A 53 7.15 8.97 2.36
C TYR A 53 5.86 8.54 1.68
N ILE A 54 5.77 7.27 1.25
CA ILE A 54 4.56 6.62 0.77
C ILE A 54 4.44 5.31 1.53
N ASN A 55 3.25 5.00 2.04
CA ASN A 55 2.99 3.73 2.67
C ASN A 55 2.80 2.62 1.62
N ASN A 56 3.91 1.96 1.24
CA ASN A 56 3.93 0.93 0.22
C ASN A 56 2.92 -0.20 0.50
N VAL A 57 2.77 -0.64 1.76
CA VAL A 57 1.84 -1.71 2.14
C VAL A 57 0.39 -1.24 2.02
N ALA A 58 0.09 0.00 2.42
CA ALA A 58 -1.24 0.56 2.24
C ALA A 58 -1.62 0.70 0.76
N VAL A 59 -0.68 1.12 -0.09
CA VAL A 59 -0.87 1.16 -1.55
C VAL A 59 -1.22 -0.23 -2.08
N ALA A 60 -0.49 -1.27 -1.66
CA ALA A 60 -0.76 -2.65 -2.07
C ALA A 60 -2.15 -3.13 -1.61
N ALA A 61 -2.50 -2.90 -0.34
CA ALA A 61 -3.78 -3.29 0.22
C ALA A 61 -4.94 -2.61 -0.52
N ARG A 62 -4.89 -1.28 -0.70
CA ARG A 62 -5.92 -0.53 -1.43
C ARG A 62 -6.01 -0.95 -2.90
N PHE A 63 -4.88 -1.27 -3.52
CA PHE A 63 -4.87 -1.82 -4.86
C PHE A 63 -5.62 -3.16 -4.94
N MET A 64 -5.29 -4.11 -4.06
CA MET A 64 -5.94 -5.42 -4.06
C MET A 64 -7.43 -5.36 -3.68
N GLN A 65 -7.83 -4.39 -2.86
CA GLN A 65 -9.23 -4.16 -2.51
C GLN A 65 -10.06 -3.58 -3.64
N ASN A 66 -9.50 -2.65 -4.41
CA ASN A 66 -10.26 -1.85 -5.37
C ASN A 66 -10.16 -2.34 -6.82
N TYR A 67 -9.20 -3.21 -7.14
CA TYR A 67 -8.95 -3.66 -8.51
C TYR A 67 -9.00 -5.18 -8.65
N THR A 68 -9.66 -5.63 -9.71
CA THR A 68 -9.61 -7.00 -10.22
C THR A 68 -8.68 -7.08 -11.44
N LEU A 69 -8.34 -8.30 -11.88
CA LEU A 69 -7.62 -8.49 -13.14
C LEU A 69 -8.39 -7.92 -14.34
N GLU A 70 -9.73 -7.98 -14.31
CA GLU A 70 -10.57 -7.41 -15.36
C GLU A 70 -10.41 -5.89 -15.42
N ASP A 71 -10.44 -5.21 -14.26
CA ASP A 71 -10.24 -3.76 -14.17
C ASP A 71 -8.87 -3.36 -14.73
N MET A 72 -7.84 -4.16 -14.45
CA MET A 72 -6.49 -3.91 -14.97
C MET A 72 -6.36 -4.11 -16.47
N ASN A 73 -7.04 -5.12 -17.02
CA ASN A 73 -7.06 -5.33 -18.46
C ASN A 73 -7.75 -4.18 -19.20
N LYS A 74 -8.83 -3.61 -18.62
CA LYS A 74 -9.48 -2.39 -19.14
C LYS A 74 -8.51 -1.21 -19.14
N ILE A 75 -7.83 -0.93 -18.01
CA ILE A 75 -6.84 0.16 -17.90
C ILE A 75 -5.70 0.01 -18.92
N LYS A 76 -5.15 -1.21 -19.08
CA LYS A 76 -4.06 -1.49 -20.03
C LYS A 76 -4.48 -1.24 -21.47
N LYS A 77 -5.72 -1.57 -21.84
CA LYS A 77 -6.28 -1.29 -23.17
C LYS A 77 -6.38 0.22 -23.41
N THR A 78 -6.78 0.99 -22.41
CA THR A 78 -6.85 2.47 -22.50
C THR A 78 -5.47 3.12 -22.68
N TYR A 79 -4.42 2.62 -22.01
CA TYR A 79 -3.07 3.20 -22.13
C TYR A 79 -2.42 2.94 -23.50
N ASN A 80 -2.76 1.83 -24.16
CA ASN A 80 -2.14 1.40 -25.42
C ASN A 80 -2.79 1.98 -26.70
N GLY A 81 -3.66 2.99 -26.59
CA GLY A 81 -4.02 3.85 -27.73
C GLY A 81 -5.19 3.41 -28.61
N ASP A 82 -6.18 2.67 -28.08
CA ASP A 82 -7.50 2.65 -28.73
C ASP A 82 -8.13 4.05 -28.57
N ASN A 83 -8.18 4.82 -29.68
CA ASN A 83 -8.56 6.23 -29.79
C ASN A 83 -10.02 6.55 -29.41
N GLY A 84 -10.43 6.23 -28.19
CA GLY A 84 -11.67 6.77 -27.65
C GLY A 84 -12.23 5.96 -26.52
N VAL A 85 -11.85 6.29 -25.28
CA VAL A 85 -12.80 6.28 -24.17
C VAL A 85 -12.40 7.37 -23.15
N ASN A 86 -13.42 8.09 -22.67
CA ASN A 86 -13.35 9.06 -21.57
C ASN A 86 -12.58 8.51 -20.36
N ARG A 87 -11.75 9.34 -19.72
CA ARG A 87 -10.95 9.05 -18.51
C ARG A 87 -11.78 8.63 -17.26
N THR A 88 -13.07 8.34 -17.41
CA THR A 88 -14.06 8.12 -16.36
C THR A 88 -14.95 6.93 -16.68
N GLU A 89 -14.44 5.84 -17.25
CA GLU A 89 -15.12 4.56 -17.02
C GLU A 89 -15.00 4.28 -15.54
N ASN A 90 -16.09 4.53 -14.81
CA ASN A 90 -16.18 4.25 -13.39
C ASN A 90 -15.95 2.75 -13.21
N ILE A 91 -14.76 2.39 -12.72
CA ILE A 91 -14.49 1.04 -12.23
C ILE A 91 -15.57 0.77 -11.19
N ASP A 92 -16.42 -0.20 -11.47
CA ASP A 92 -17.54 -0.50 -10.60
C ASP A 92 -16.99 -1.07 -9.29
N LYS A 93 -16.95 -0.22 -8.27
CA LYS A 93 -16.53 -0.58 -6.91
C LYS A 93 -17.61 -1.38 -6.17
N SER A 94 -18.68 -1.82 -6.84
CA SER A 94 -19.84 -2.50 -6.24
C SER A 94 -19.53 -3.85 -5.61
N ASN A 95 -18.40 -4.47 -5.94
CA ASN A 95 -17.90 -5.63 -5.21
C ASN A 95 -17.31 -5.16 -3.88
N GLY A 96 -18.01 -5.43 -2.77
CA GLY A 96 -17.58 -5.04 -1.43
C GLY A 96 -16.09 -5.31 -1.19
N LYS A 97 -15.41 -4.37 -0.50
CA LYS A 97 -13.95 -4.38 -0.35
C LYS A 97 -13.46 -5.75 0.14
N LYS A 98 -12.48 -6.32 -0.56
CA LYS A 98 -11.81 -7.55 -0.13
C LYS A 98 -11.17 -7.35 1.24
N LYS A 99 -11.15 -8.40 2.06
CA LYS A 99 -10.46 -8.37 3.35
C LYS A 99 -8.96 -8.55 3.16
N VAL A 100 -8.15 -7.74 3.84
CA VAL A 100 -6.68 -7.80 3.79
C VAL A 100 -6.14 -7.97 5.22
N LEU A 101 -5.14 -8.84 5.38
CA LEU A 101 -4.34 -8.95 6.60
C LEU A 101 -2.97 -8.32 6.33
N ILE A 102 -2.57 -7.37 7.17
CA ILE A 102 -1.23 -6.81 7.19
C ILE A 102 -0.55 -7.24 8.49
N ILE A 103 0.57 -7.95 8.36
CA ILE A 103 1.45 -8.29 9.49
C ILE A 103 2.74 -7.50 9.30
N ASP A 104 2.98 -6.55 10.19
CA ASP A 104 4.20 -5.76 10.26
C ASP A 104 5.13 -6.35 11.32
N ILE A 105 6.29 -6.80 10.88
CA ILE A 105 7.35 -7.41 11.70
C ILE A 105 8.62 -6.56 11.74
N ASP A 106 8.55 -5.31 11.28
CA ASP A 106 9.62 -4.35 11.52
C ASP A 106 9.74 -4.09 13.02
N TYR A 107 10.96 -3.85 13.50
CA TYR A 107 11.20 -3.61 14.93
C TYR A 107 10.46 -2.37 15.46
N HIS A 108 10.20 -1.37 14.61
CA HIS A 108 9.46 -0.17 14.99
C HIS A 108 7.96 -0.31 14.70
N HIS A 109 7.14 0.37 15.50
CA HIS A 109 5.71 0.38 15.27
C HIS A 109 5.36 1.09 13.94
N GLY A 110 4.66 0.40 13.04
CA GLY A 110 4.15 0.96 11.78
C GLY A 110 2.94 1.88 11.95
N ASN A 111 3.10 2.94 12.74
CA ASN A 111 2.07 3.90 13.12
C ASN A 111 1.31 4.50 11.92
N GLY A 112 1.98 4.71 10.79
CA GLY A 112 1.34 5.25 9.59
C GLY A 112 0.38 4.24 8.96
N THR A 113 0.74 2.95 8.97
CA THR A 113 -0.16 1.88 8.51
C THR A 113 -1.36 1.74 9.45
N GLN A 114 -1.12 1.79 10.76
CA GLN A 114 -2.19 1.79 11.76
C GLN A 114 -3.17 2.93 11.51
N GLU A 115 -2.68 4.16 11.37
CA GLU A 115 -3.51 5.35 11.14
C GLU A 115 -4.37 5.24 9.86
N ILE A 116 -3.78 4.79 8.75
CA ILE A 116 -4.49 4.66 7.45
C ILE A 116 -5.67 3.68 7.52
N PHE A 117 -5.58 2.66 8.36
CA PHE A 117 -6.56 1.57 8.42
C PHE A 117 -7.33 1.50 9.74
N TYR A 118 -7.12 2.43 10.67
CA TYR A 118 -7.67 2.39 12.03
C TYR A 118 -9.19 2.16 12.04
N ASP A 119 -9.91 2.90 11.19
CA ASP A 119 -11.37 2.81 11.07
C ASP A 119 -11.85 1.88 9.93
N ASP A 120 -10.95 1.14 9.27
CA ASP A 120 -11.32 0.27 8.14
C ASP A 120 -11.42 -1.20 8.56
N PRO A 121 -12.63 -1.73 8.82
CA PRO A 121 -12.81 -3.11 9.30
C PRO A 121 -12.51 -4.17 8.22
N THR A 122 -12.21 -3.76 6.99
CA THR A 122 -11.80 -4.67 5.92
C THR A 122 -10.29 -4.88 5.87
N VAL A 123 -9.53 -4.19 6.71
CA VAL A 123 -8.09 -4.40 6.86
C VAL A 123 -7.78 -4.73 8.32
N PHE A 124 -7.26 -5.93 8.57
CA PHE A 124 -6.75 -6.29 9.89
C PHE A 124 -5.25 -6.03 9.93
N TYR A 125 -4.81 -5.11 10.78
CA TYR A 125 -3.41 -4.73 10.96
C TYR A 125 -2.86 -5.28 12.27
N ILE A 126 -1.69 -5.89 12.21
CA ILE A 126 -0.92 -6.35 13.37
C ILE A 126 0.50 -5.81 13.24
N SER A 127 1.04 -5.26 14.32
CA SER A 127 2.45 -4.86 14.41
C SER A 127 3.13 -5.55 15.58
N LEU A 128 4.27 -6.19 15.33
CA LEU A 128 5.16 -6.71 16.36
C LEU A 128 6.40 -5.82 16.43
N HIS A 129 6.56 -5.06 17.51
CA HIS A 129 7.60 -4.03 17.62
C HIS A 129 8.16 -3.92 19.06
N GLY A 130 9.29 -3.25 19.20
CA GLY A 130 9.91 -2.94 20.50
C GLY A 130 9.12 -1.88 21.27
N HIS A 131 9.01 -2.05 22.59
CA HIS A 131 8.35 -1.09 23.48
C HIS A 131 9.15 -0.85 24.77
N PRO A 132 9.37 0.42 25.19
CA PRO A 132 9.04 1.67 24.49
C PRO A 132 10.14 2.05 23.47
N ASP A 133 9.77 2.18 22.20
CA ASP A 133 10.69 2.59 21.11
C ASP A 133 9.92 3.40 20.04
N TYR A 134 10.57 3.87 18.97
CA TYR A 134 9.97 4.74 17.95
C TYR A 134 8.61 4.21 17.44
N PRO A 135 7.56 5.08 17.37
CA PRO A 135 7.57 6.54 17.57
C PRO A 135 7.31 6.99 19.02
N TYR A 136 7.59 6.13 20.01
CA TYR A 136 7.54 6.32 21.47
C TYR A 136 6.17 6.51 22.10
N PHE A 137 5.22 7.12 21.37
CA PHE A 137 3.90 7.50 21.89
C PHE A 137 2.74 6.73 21.27
N THR A 138 3.01 5.81 20.34
CA THR A 138 2.01 4.92 19.73
C THR A 138 2.52 3.48 19.70
N GLY A 139 1.65 2.52 19.42
CA GLY A 139 1.97 1.08 19.43
C GLY A 139 1.66 0.42 20.77
N SER A 140 0.86 1.08 21.61
CA SER A 140 0.35 0.44 22.82
C SER A 140 -0.59 -0.72 22.47
N ALA A 141 -0.55 -1.80 23.25
CA ALA A 141 -1.51 -2.90 23.15
C ALA A 141 -2.97 -2.50 23.45
N GLN A 142 -3.21 -1.28 23.92
CA GLN A 142 -4.54 -0.71 24.16
C GLN A 142 -5.08 0.09 22.96
N GLU A 143 -4.27 0.31 21.92
CA GLU A 143 -4.72 0.91 20.65
C GLU A 143 -5.43 -0.17 19.83
N THR A 144 -6.77 -0.17 19.86
CA THR A 144 -7.64 -1.19 19.22
C THR A 144 -8.70 -0.59 18.33
#